data_AF-A0A3M7KXZ6-F1
#
_entry.id   AF-A0A3M7KXZ6-F1
#
_cell.length_a   1.000
_cell.length_b   1.000
_cell.length_c   1.000
_cell.angle_alpha   90.00
_cell.angle_beta   90.00
_cell.angle_gamma   90.00
#
_symmetry.space_group_name_H-M   'P 1'
#
loop_
_entity.id
_entity.type
_entity.pdbx_description
1 polymer ?
#
loop_
_entity_poly.entity_id
_entity_poly.type
_entity_poly.pdbx_seq_one_letter_code
_entity_poly.pdbx_strand_id
1 'polypeptide(L)'
;MFDRDAEPNDLDRAIQGIRVLSDQIHLARGSSSATTRGVQVEVTADFVGHEDDIQTLQIIEEGEEEEEEEEAGGSKLFYTYRVRVANVGTETVQLLGRHWIIQDSRGVTVTEVPRGTRGVIGCTPIIKPGTCFQYYSGTDLDEAPGSMHGSFQMAVLDDRSQPLESFDAEVAPFHFWPPSTPA
;
A
#
# COMPACT_ATOMS: atom_id res chain seq x y z
N MET A 1 44.87 -20.76 -9.77
CA MET A 1 44.60 -21.36 -11.08
C MET A 1 43.14 -21.78 -11.04
N PHE A 2 42.27 -20.94 -11.62
CA PHE A 2 40.93 -21.12 -12.23
C PHE A 2 40.03 -22.27 -11.73
N ASP A 3 38.73 -22.13 -11.44
CA ASP A 3 37.62 -21.37 -12.08
C ASP A 3 37.10 -20.20 -11.23
N ARG A 4 36.81 -18.96 -11.68
CA ARG A 4 35.99 -18.44 -12.80
C ARG A 4 34.56 -18.97 -12.84
N ASP A 5 33.67 -18.23 -12.18
CA ASP A 5 32.30 -17.92 -12.63
C ASP A 5 31.65 -19.03 -13.47
N ALA A 6 31.11 -20.05 -12.80
CA ALA A 6 30.22 -20.99 -13.45
C ALA A 6 28.96 -20.22 -13.88
N GLU A 7 28.83 -19.99 -15.19
CA GLU A 7 27.60 -19.45 -15.79
C GLU A 7 26.42 -20.31 -15.31
N PRO A 8 25.35 -19.70 -14.76
CA PRO A 8 24.20 -20.44 -14.27
C PRO A 8 23.63 -21.30 -15.40
N ASN A 9 23.42 -22.59 -15.11
CA ASN A 9 22.90 -23.55 -16.10
C ASN A 9 21.54 -23.08 -16.62
N ASP A 10 21.13 -23.53 -17.80
CA ASP A 10 19.84 -23.17 -18.41
C ASP A 10 18.65 -23.44 -17.47
N LEU A 11 18.76 -24.44 -16.59
CA LEU A 11 17.80 -24.71 -15.52
C LEU A 11 17.76 -23.61 -14.45
N ASP A 12 18.91 -23.10 -14.01
CA ASP A 12 19.00 -22.02 -13.02
C ASP A 12 18.46 -20.70 -13.60
N ARG A 13 18.73 -20.43 -14.87
CA ARG A 13 18.16 -19.28 -15.59
C ARG A 13 16.65 -19.40 -15.75
N ALA A 14 16.14 -20.60 -16.05
CA ALA A 14 14.72 -20.86 -16.12
C ALA A 14 14.03 -20.72 -14.76
N ILE A 15 14.63 -21.25 -13.68
CA ILE A 15 14.13 -21.11 -12.31
C ILE A 15 14.13 -19.65 -11.88
N GLN A 16 15.21 -18.90 -12.16
CA GLN A 16 15.28 -17.47 -11.87
C GLN A 16 14.24 -16.68 -12.65
N GLY A 17 14.03 -17.01 -13.93
CA GLY A 17 12.97 -16.43 -14.75
C GLY A 17 11.58 -16.69 -14.18
N ILE A 18 11.29 -17.92 -13.73
CA ILE A 18 10.02 -18.29 -13.10
C ILE A 18 9.83 -17.55 -11.77
N ARG A 19 10.87 -17.41 -10.94
CA ARG A 19 10.82 -16.63 -9.70
C ARG A 19 10.47 -15.16 -9.97
N VAL A 20 11.18 -14.52 -10.89
CA VAL A 20 10.91 -13.12 -11.28
C VAL A 20 9.49 -12.95 -11.81
N LEU A 21 8.99 -13.90 -12.62
CA LEU A 21 7.62 -13.86 -13.12
C LEU A 21 6.59 -14.11 -12.01
N SER A 22 6.88 -15.01 -11.07
CA SER A 22 6.04 -15.26 -9.89
C SER A 22 5.92 -14.00 -9.04
N ASP A 23 7.02 -13.33 -8.75
CA ASP A 23 7.06 -12.08 -7.99
C ASP A 23 6.29 -10.98 -8.74
N GLN A 24 6.49 -10.84 -10.06
CA GLN A 24 5.74 -9.89 -10.88
C GLN A 24 4.23 -10.16 -10.90
N ILE A 25 3.83 -11.43 -10.93
CA ILE A 25 2.40 -11.83 -10.84
C ILE A 25 1.86 -11.50 -9.45
N HIS A 26 2.63 -11.71 -8.39
CA HIS A 26 2.24 -11.38 -7.02
C HIS A 26 2.06 -9.86 -6.82
N LEU A 27 3.03 -9.06 -7.25
CA LEU A 27 2.93 -7.60 -7.20
C LEU A 27 1.76 -7.09 -8.05
N ALA A 28 1.52 -7.67 -9.23
CA ALA A 28 0.40 -7.29 -10.08
C ALA A 28 -0.96 -7.57 -9.40
N ARG A 29 -1.07 -8.69 -8.67
CA ARG A 29 -2.30 -9.09 -7.97
C ARG A 29 -2.66 -8.17 -6.79
N GLY A 30 -1.67 -7.60 -6.12
CA GLY A 30 -1.85 -6.61 -5.04
C GLY A 30 -1.91 -5.17 -5.53
N SER A 31 -1.89 -4.94 -6.85
CA SER A 31 -1.84 -3.60 -7.43
C SER A 31 -3.19 -3.14 -8.00
N SER A 32 -3.46 -1.85 -7.91
CA SER A 32 -4.59 -1.20 -8.57
C SER A 32 -4.18 0.15 -9.14
N SER A 33 -4.95 0.64 -10.12
CA SER A 33 -4.81 1.99 -10.65
C SER A 33 -6.19 2.56 -11.00
N ALA A 34 -6.43 3.81 -10.66
CA ALA A 34 -7.60 4.57 -11.07
C ALA A 34 -7.17 5.97 -11.53
N THR A 35 -7.93 6.57 -12.44
CA THR A 35 -7.71 7.95 -12.87
C THR A 35 -9.01 8.74 -12.80
N THR A 36 -9.00 9.82 -12.02
CA THR A 36 -10.15 10.71 -11.88
C THR A 36 -9.70 12.14 -12.13
N ARG A 37 -10.29 12.81 -13.14
CA ARG A 37 -10.00 14.22 -13.47
C ARG A 37 -8.50 14.55 -13.60
N GLY A 38 -7.73 13.67 -14.24
CA GLY A 38 -6.28 13.86 -14.42
C GLY A 38 -5.43 13.53 -13.18
N VAL A 39 -6.02 13.06 -12.08
CA VAL A 39 -5.29 12.47 -10.95
C VAL A 39 -5.31 10.96 -11.11
N GLN A 40 -4.14 10.39 -11.35
CA GLN A 40 -3.93 8.94 -11.38
C GLN A 40 -3.45 8.48 -10.00
N VAL A 41 -4.17 7.55 -9.39
CA VAL A 41 -3.78 6.89 -8.14
C VAL A 41 -3.40 5.46 -8.45
N GLU A 42 -2.16 5.10 -8.15
CA GLU A 42 -1.63 3.75 -8.29
C GLU A 42 -1.30 3.21 -6.90
N VAL A 43 -1.74 1.99 -6.61
CA VAL A 43 -1.45 1.29 -5.37
C VAL A 43 -0.75 -0.02 -5.66
N THR A 44 0.21 -0.37 -4.82
CA THR A 44 0.83 -1.70 -4.80
C THR A 44 0.91 -2.16 -3.36
N ALA A 45 0.20 -3.23 -3.02
CA ALA A 45 0.24 -3.86 -1.71
C ALA A 45 1.11 -5.12 -1.74
N ASP A 46 1.78 -5.39 -0.62
CA ASP A 46 2.62 -6.56 -0.43
C ASP A 46 2.50 -7.09 1.00
N PHE A 47 2.66 -8.41 1.15
CA PHE A 47 2.68 -9.07 2.45
C PHE A 47 4.08 -8.95 3.06
N VAL A 48 4.16 -8.54 4.32
CA VAL A 48 5.44 -8.37 5.02
C VAL A 48 5.77 -9.56 5.91
N GLY A 49 4.79 -10.08 6.64
CA GLY A 49 5.01 -11.12 7.63
C GLY A 49 3.89 -11.20 8.66
N HIS A 50 4.09 -12.04 9.66
CA HIS A 50 3.22 -12.11 10.83
C HIS A 50 3.75 -11.18 11.94
N GLU A 51 2.91 -10.88 12.94
CA GLU A 51 3.29 -10.06 14.11
C GLU A 51 4.59 -10.53 14.75
N ASP A 52 4.69 -11.84 14.94
CA ASP A 52 5.82 -12.54 15.55
C ASP A 52 7.14 -12.33 14.78
N ASP A 53 7.06 -12.12 13.46
CA ASP A 53 8.22 -11.91 12.59
C ASP A 53 8.75 -10.45 12.67
N ILE A 54 7.88 -9.49 12.99
CA ILE A 54 8.18 -8.05 12.94
C ILE A 54 8.73 -7.54 14.29
N GLN A 55 8.44 -8.22 15.40
CA GLN A 55 8.94 -7.86 16.74
C GLN A 55 10.45 -8.08 16.96
N THR A 56 11.20 -8.63 15.99
CA THR A 56 12.65 -8.86 16.16
C THR A 56 13.51 -7.58 16.03
N LEU A 57 12.94 -6.41 15.67
CA LEU A 57 13.72 -5.19 15.40
C LEU A 57 13.57 -4.00 16.35
N GLN A 58 12.83 -4.13 17.46
CA GLN A 58 12.90 -3.14 18.55
C GLN A 58 12.74 -3.85 19.89
N ILE A 59 13.82 -3.91 20.69
CA ILE A 59 13.87 -3.62 22.14
C ILE A 59 15.35 -3.66 22.55
N ILE A 60 15.96 -2.48 22.71
CA ILE A 60 16.85 -2.24 23.86
C ILE A 60 16.41 -0.88 24.42
N GLU A 61 15.33 -0.89 25.19
CA GLU A 61 15.06 0.12 26.20
C GLU A 61 14.39 -0.59 27.38
N GLU A 62 15.07 -0.55 28.53
CA GLU A 62 14.60 -1.13 29.79
C GLU A 62 13.39 -0.34 30.29
N GLY A 63 12.27 -1.00 30.61
CA GLY A 63 11.22 -0.37 31.41
C GLY A 63 9.83 -0.98 31.27
N GLU A 64 9.44 -1.67 32.35
CA GLU A 64 8.07 -1.95 32.83
C GLU A 64 7.24 -3.00 32.05
N GLU A 65 7.10 -4.17 32.68
CA GLU A 65 6.20 -5.26 32.30
C GLU A 65 4.74 -4.80 32.51
N GLU A 66 4.02 -4.53 31.42
CA GLU A 66 2.56 -4.54 31.39
C GLU A 66 2.10 -5.96 31.05
N GLU A 67 1.25 -6.54 31.89
CA GLU A 67 0.65 -7.86 31.69
C GLU A 67 -0.26 -7.82 30.45
N GLU A 68 0.24 -8.28 29.31
CA GLU A 68 -0.55 -8.49 28.11
C GLU A 68 -1.46 -9.71 28.31
N GLU A 69 -2.78 -9.48 28.36
CA GLU A 69 -3.77 -10.55 28.30
C GLU A 69 -3.60 -11.30 26.98
N GLU A 70 -3.21 -12.59 27.05
CA GLU A 70 -3.25 -13.51 25.91
C GLU A 70 -4.70 -13.67 25.43
N GLU A 71 -5.16 -12.74 24.59
CA GLU A 71 -6.29 -12.97 23.70
C GLU A 71 -5.91 -14.16 22.81
N ALA A 72 -6.73 -15.22 22.85
CA ALA A 72 -6.60 -16.37 21.97
C ALA A 72 -6.94 -15.98 20.52
N GLY A 73 -6.06 -15.19 19.88
CA GLY A 73 -6.18 -14.67 18.53
C GLY A 73 -5.02 -15.17 17.67
N GLY A 74 -5.31 -15.63 16.45
CA GLY A 74 -4.26 -16.05 15.52
C GLY A 74 -3.27 -14.91 15.21
N SER A 75 -2.07 -15.27 14.79
CA SER A 75 -1.03 -14.31 14.39
C SER A 75 -1.55 -13.33 13.34
N LYS A 76 -1.56 -12.03 13.64
CA LYS A 76 -1.98 -10.98 12.70
C LYS A 76 -1.12 -10.98 11.44
N LEU A 77 -1.75 -10.68 10.30
CA LEU A 77 -1.09 -10.59 9.00
C LEU A 77 -0.77 -9.13 8.69
N PHE A 78 0.51 -8.82 8.52
CA PHE A 78 0.95 -7.45 8.24
C PHE A 78 1.19 -7.23 6.76
N TYR A 79 0.59 -6.16 6.25
CA TYR A 79 0.72 -5.72 4.87
C TYR A 79 1.31 -4.32 4.83
N THR A 80 2.11 -4.06 3.81
CA THR A 80 2.48 -2.70 3.41
C THR A 80 1.88 -2.38 2.06
N TYR A 81 1.64 -1.10 1.83
CA TYR A 81 1.21 -0.64 0.53
C TYR A 81 1.90 0.68 0.20
N ARG A 82 2.28 0.79 -1.08
CA ARG A 82 2.78 2.02 -1.70
C ARG A 82 1.64 2.67 -2.44
N VAL A 83 1.35 3.92 -2.14
CA VAL A 83 0.42 4.74 -2.93
C VAL A 83 1.20 5.81 -3.68
N ARG A 84 0.97 5.89 -4.99
CA ARG A 84 1.48 6.93 -5.87
C ARG A 84 0.31 7.74 -6.43
N VAL A 85 0.28 9.03 -6.12
CA VAL A 85 -0.70 9.99 -6.63
C VAL A 85 -0.01 10.88 -7.64
N ALA A 86 -0.30 10.68 -8.92
CA ALA A 86 0.28 11.41 -10.04
C ALA A 86 -0.74 12.37 -10.66
N ASN A 87 -0.31 13.60 -10.90
CA ASN A 87 -1.09 14.55 -11.67
C ASN A 87 -0.70 14.45 -13.13
N VAL A 88 -1.50 13.71 -13.90
CA VAL A 88 -1.40 13.56 -15.36
C VAL A 88 -2.28 14.56 -16.12
N GLY A 89 -2.99 15.43 -15.39
CA GLY A 89 -3.78 16.53 -15.93
C GLY A 89 -2.97 17.81 -16.14
N THR A 90 -3.69 18.90 -16.42
CA THR A 90 -3.11 20.22 -16.72
C THR A 90 -3.25 21.23 -15.59
N GLU A 91 -4.07 20.94 -14.59
CA GLU A 91 -4.36 21.83 -13.46
C GLU A 91 -3.55 21.44 -12.24
N THR A 92 -3.15 22.39 -11.39
CA THR A 92 -2.51 22.05 -10.11
C THR A 92 -3.57 21.56 -9.14
N VAL A 93 -3.31 20.46 -8.44
CA VAL A 93 -4.24 19.89 -7.45
C VAL A 93 -3.61 19.77 -6.08
N GLN A 94 -4.42 19.72 -5.03
CA GLN A 94 -3.98 19.46 -3.67
C GLN A 94 -4.79 18.32 -3.06
N LEU A 95 -4.10 17.38 -2.40
CA LEU A 95 -4.73 16.36 -1.56
C LEU A 95 -5.02 16.95 -0.18
N LEU A 96 -6.30 16.96 0.17
CA LEU A 96 -6.81 17.53 1.42
C LEU A 96 -7.11 16.47 2.47
N GLY A 97 -7.58 15.29 2.04
CA GLY A 97 -8.02 14.23 2.93
C GLY A 97 -8.16 12.88 2.25
N ARG A 98 -8.53 11.88 3.03
CA ARG A 98 -8.72 10.50 2.60
C ARG A 98 -9.98 9.89 3.21
N HIS A 99 -10.51 8.90 2.53
CA HIS A 99 -11.51 7.94 2.98
C HIS A 99 -10.99 6.55 2.64
N TRP A 100 -11.00 5.63 3.59
CA TRP A 100 -10.62 4.23 3.35
C TRP A 100 -11.66 3.31 3.93
N ILE A 101 -11.95 2.24 3.20
CA ILE A 101 -12.74 1.11 3.64
C ILE A 101 -11.85 -0.13 3.47
N ILE A 102 -11.63 -0.84 4.58
CA ILE A 102 -10.89 -2.09 4.61
C ILE A 102 -11.90 -3.19 4.92
N GLN A 103 -11.91 -4.23 4.08
CA GLN A 103 -12.86 -5.34 4.16
C GLN A 103 -12.15 -6.68 4.29
N ASP A 104 -12.78 -7.59 5.03
CA ASP A 104 -12.38 -9.00 5.11
C ASP A 104 -12.68 -9.76 3.81
N SER A 105 -12.35 -11.05 3.80
CA SER A 105 -12.58 -11.97 2.67
C SER A 105 -14.05 -12.12 2.26
N ARG A 106 -14.99 -11.79 3.15
CA ARG A 106 -16.44 -11.86 2.94
C ARG A 106 -17.05 -10.51 2.53
N GLY A 107 -16.22 -9.46 2.43
CA GLY A 107 -16.67 -8.10 2.12
C GLY A 107 -17.24 -7.35 3.32
N VAL A 108 -17.05 -7.85 4.54
CA VAL A 108 -17.44 -7.13 5.76
C VAL A 108 -16.40 -6.04 6.04
N THR A 109 -16.84 -4.80 6.25
CA THR A 109 -15.95 -3.71 6.64
C THR A 109 -15.42 -3.97 8.05
N VAL A 110 -14.11 -4.17 8.16
CA VAL A 110 -13.40 -4.37 9.44
C VAL A 110 -12.76 -3.10 9.94
N THR A 111 -12.45 -2.16 9.06
CA THR A 111 -11.92 -0.84 9.43
C THR A 111 -12.37 0.21 8.42
N GLU A 112 -12.73 1.39 8.92
CA GLU A 112 -13.04 2.55 8.08
C GLU A 112 -12.24 3.76 8.57
N VAL A 113 -11.56 4.44 7.65
CA VAL A 113 -11.00 5.76 7.89
C VAL A 113 -11.99 6.76 7.31
N PRO A 114 -12.77 7.50 8.11
CA PRO A 114 -13.91 8.29 7.61
C PRO A 114 -13.50 9.37 6.61
N ARG A 115 -14.40 9.66 5.68
CA ARG A 115 -14.24 10.76 4.72
C ARG A 115 -14.02 12.08 5.46
N GLY A 116 -13.08 12.89 4.97
CA GLY A 116 -12.69 14.15 5.60
C GLY A 116 -11.55 13.99 6.63
N THR A 117 -11.05 12.77 6.85
CA THR A 117 -9.80 12.56 7.58
C THR A 117 -8.68 13.30 6.86
N ARG A 118 -8.06 14.27 7.55
CA ARG A 118 -7.13 15.22 6.94
C ARG A 118 -5.83 14.55 6.47
N GLY A 119 -5.44 14.91 5.25
CA GLY A 119 -4.18 14.53 4.62
C GLY A 119 -3.96 13.03 4.46
N VAL A 120 -2.72 12.69 4.17
CA VAL A 120 -2.14 11.34 4.18
C VAL A 120 -0.82 11.44 4.93
N ILE A 121 -0.53 10.52 5.85
CA ILE A 121 0.71 10.52 6.67
C ILE A 121 1.05 11.87 7.33
N GLY A 122 0.04 12.68 7.69
CA GLY A 122 0.22 14.03 8.24
C GLY A 122 0.49 15.13 7.20
N CYS A 123 0.57 14.80 5.91
CA CYS A 123 0.83 15.73 4.81
C CYS A 123 -0.44 16.04 3.98
N THR A 124 -0.48 17.24 3.39
CA THR A 124 -1.52 17.69 2.44
C THR A 124 -0.85 18.19 1.15
N PRO A 125 -0.28 17.28 0.34
CA PRO A 125 0.61 17.65 -0.76
C PRO A 125 -0.10 18.40 -1.89
N ILE A 126 0.57 19.41 -2.43
CA ILE A 126 0.22 20.06 -3.70
C ILE A 126 0.97 19.34 -4.83
N ILE A 127 0.24 18.88 -5.84
CA ILE A 127 0.74 18.07 -6.94
C ILE A 127 0.54 18.86 -8.24
N LYS A 128 1.64 19.38 -8.78
CA LYS A 128 1.66 20.13 -10.04
C LYS A 128 1.49 19.20 -11.26
N PRO A 129 1.03 19.72 -12.41
CA PRO A 129 0.98 18.95 -13.65
C PRO A 129 2.30 18.24 -13.95
N GLY A 130 2.23 16.95 -14.30
CA GLY A 130 3.39 16.10 -14.60
C GLY A 130 4.20 15.63 -13.38
N THR A 131 3.79 15.98 -12.16
CA THR A 131 4.47 15.55 -10.92
C THR A 131 3.67 14.49 -10.17
N CYS A 132 4.30 13.84 -9.18
CA CYS A 132 3.64 12.87 -8.33
C CYS A 132 4.08 12.99 -6.87
N PHE A 133 3.18 12.59 -5.97
CA PHE A 133 3.44 12.36 -4.56
C PHE A 133 3.35 10.86 -4.28
N GLN A 134 4.26 10.33 -3.46
CA GLN A 134 4.28 8.91 -3.11
C GLN A 134 4.48 8.74 -1.61
N TYR A 135 3.79 7.77 -1.02
CA TYR A 135 3.99 7.37 0.36
C TYR A 135 3.82 5.86 0.54
N TYR A 136 4.29 5.38 1.69
CA TYR A 136 4.16 4.01 2.14
C TYR A 136 3.39 4.02 3.46
N SER A 137 2.56 3.00 3.67
CA SER A 137 1.86 2.77 4.93
C SER A 137 1.60 1.27 5.06
N GLY A 138 1.14 0.84 6.23
CA GLY A 138 0.75 -0.54 6.47
C GLY A 138 -0.65 -0.66 7.06
N THR A 139 -1.13 -1.90 7.13
CA THR A 139 -2.31 -2.33 7.87
C THR A 139 -2.11 -3.78 8.30
N ASP A 140 -2.64 -4.13 9.46
CA ASP A 140 -2.83 -5.50 9.89
C ASP A 140 -4.22 -6.00 9.49
N LEU A 141 -4.34 -7.32 9.32
CA LEU A 141 -5.61 -8.03 9.13
C LEU A 141 -5.61 -9.32 9.95
N ASP A 142 -6.75 -9.65 10.55
CA ASP A 142 -6.95 -10.92 11.26
C ASP A 142 -7.11 -12.09 10.28
N GLU A 143 -7.67 -11.83 9.09
CA GLU A 143 -7.94 -12.84 8.05
C GLU A 143 -7.53 -12.33 6.66
N ALA A 144 -7.02 -13.24 5.83
CA ALA A 144 -6.73 -13.01 4.42
C ALA A 144 -7.53 -13.96 3.51
N PRO A 145 -7.83 -13.58 2.26
CA PRO A 145 -7.52 -12.29 1.65
C PRO A 145 -8.39 -11.16 2.18
N GLY A 146 -7.86 -9.94 2.17
CA GLY A 146 -8.61 -8.71 2.44
C GLY A 146 -8.65 -7.79 1.22
N SER A 147 -9.37 -6.69 1.33
CA SER A 147 -9.31 -5.62 0.32
C SER A 147 -9.39 -4.24 0.94
N MET A 148 -8.85 -3.25 0.23
CA MET A 148 -8.95 -1.84 0.60
C MET A 148 -9.28 -1.00 -0.61
N HIS A 149 -10.19 -0.05 -0.42
CA HIS A 149 -10.61 0.90 -1.44
C HIS A 149 -11.04 2.21 -0.76
N GLY A 150 -11.25 3.27 -1.56
CA GLY A 150 -11.69 4.53 -1.00
C GLY A 150 -11.49 5.70 -1.94
N SER A 151 -11.21 6.87 -1.38
CA SER A 151 -10.99 8.09 -2.16
C SER A 151 -10.09 9.10 -1.48
N PHE A 152 -9.40 9.91 -2.28
CA PHE A 152 -8.75 11.13 -1.83
C PHE A 152 -9.64 12.34 -2.09
N GLN A 153 -9.85 13.17 -1.07
CA GLN A 153 -10.48 14.46 -1.25
C GLN A 153 -9.45 15.42 -1.82
N MET A 154 -9.69 15.88 -3.05
CA MET A 154 -8.80 16.74 -3.83
C MET A 154 -9.43 18.12 -4.01
N ALA A 155 -8.59 19.13 -4.19
CA ALA A 155 -8.99 20.43 -4.69
C ALA A 155 -8.12 20.86 -5.88
N VAL A 156 -8.75 21.41 -6.92
CA VAL A 156 -8.06 22.15 -7.97
C VAL A 156 -7.66 23.51 -7.43
N LEU A 157 -6.43 23.93 -7.67
CA LEU A 157 -5.90 25.22 -7.24
C LEU A 157 -5.79 26.20 -8.40
N ASP A 158 -6.11 27.46 -8.15
CA ASP A 158 -5.80 28.56 -9.05
C ASP A 158 -4.32 28.98 -8.99
N ASP A 159 -3.92 29.95 -9.82
CA ASP A 159 -2.55 30.48 -9.86
C ASP A 159 -2.08 31.12 -8.54
N ARG A 160 -3.01 31.44 -7.63
CA ARG A 160 -2.75 31.98 -6.29
C ARG A 160 -2.85 30.91 -5.21
N SER A 161 -2.86 29.64 -5.60
CA SER A 161 -2.98 28.48 -4.72
C SER A 161 -4.27 28.48 -3.88
N GLN A 162 -5.35 29.06 -4.38
CA GLN A 162 -6.66 29.02 -3.76
C GLN A 162 -7.50 27.88 -4.33
N PRO A 163 -8.27 27.14 -3.51
CA PRO A 163 -9.18 26.10 -3.99
C PRO A 163 -10.27 26.69 -4.90
N LEU A 164 -10.36 26.17 -6.12
CA LEU A 164 -11.38 26.56 -7.10
C LEU A 164 -12.57 25.57 -7.07
N GLU A 165 -12.27 24.28 -7.07
CA GLU A 165 -13.24 23.20 -7.10
C GLU A 165 -12.69 21.99 -6.33
N SER A 166 -13.57 21.26 -5.66
CA SER A 166 -13.22 20.02 -4.96
C SER A 166 -13.82 18.80 -5.64
N PHE A 167 -13.11 17.67 -5.60
CA PHE A 167 -13.58 16.40 -6.12
C PHE A 167 -12.97 15.23 -5.33
N ASP A 168 -13.57 14.06 -5.43
CA ASP A 168 -13.03 12.83 -4.86
C ASP A 168 -12.30 12.07 -5.96
N ALA A 169 -10.99 11.86 -5.80
CA ALA A 169 -10.20 10.99 -6.67
C ALA A 169 -10.32 9.55 -6.16
N GLU A 170 -10.76 8.65 -7.03
CA GLU A 170 -10.99 7.25 -6.67
C GLU A 170 -9.67 6.54 -6.35
N VAL A 171 -9.69 5.71 -5.32
CA VAL A 171 -8.71 4.64 -5.15
C VAL A 171 -9.39 3.32 -5.46
N ALA A 172 -9.06 2.76 -6.63
CA ALA A 172 -9.60 1.48 -7.06
C ALA A 172 -9.28 0.38 -6.02
N PRO A 173 -10.21 -0.56 -5.79
CA PRO A 173 -9.97 -1.68 -4.90
C PRO A 173 -8.67 -2.41 -5.23
N PHE A 174 -7.88 -2.67 -4.19
CA PHE A 174 -6.73 -3.55 -4.24
C PHE A 174 -6.83 -4.58 -3.12
N HIS A 175 -6.09 -5.68 -3.28
CA HIS A 175 -6.25 -6.86 -2.45
C HIS A 175 -5.00 -7.14 -1.63
N PHE A 176 -5.21 -7.59 -0.40
CA PHE A 176 -4.19 -8.14 0.47
C PHE A 176 -4.25 -9.66 0.32
N TRP A 177 -3.29 -10.21 -0.42
CA TRP A 177 -3.22 -11.65 -0.66
C TRP A 177 -2.38 -12.34 0.41
N PRO A 178 -2.74 -13.55 0.84
CA PRO A 178 -1.91 -14.30 1.78
C PRO A 178 -0.49 -14.52 1.21
N PRO A 179 0.50 -14.79 2.07
CA PRO A 179 1.85 -15.11 1.63
C PRO A 179 1.83 -16.19 0.55
N SER A 180 2.64 -15.98 -0.49
CA SER A 180 2.91 -17.01 -1.49
C SER A 180 3.47 -18.24 -0.76
N THR A 181 2.74 -19.34 -0.71
CA THR A 181 3.31 -20.60 -0.23
C THR A 181 4.37 -21.02 -1.25
N PRO A 182 5.67 -21.09 -0.92
CA PRO A 182 6.62 -21.72 -1.82
C PRO A 182 6.22 -23.19 -1.95
N ALA A 183 5.98 -23.62 -3.20
CA ALA A 183 5.67 -25.00 -3.55
C ALA A 183 6.87 -25.93 -3.28
#